data_AF-A0A1I1J012-F1
#
_entry.id   AF-A0A1I1J012-F1
#
_cell.length_a   1.000
_cell.length_b   1.000
_cell.length_c   1.000
_cell.angle_alpha   90.00
_cell.angle_beta   90.00
_cell.angle_gamma   90.00
#
_symmetry.space_group_name_H-M   'P 1'
#
loop_
_entity.id
_entity.type
_entity.pdbx_description
1 polymer ?
#
loop_
_entity_poly.entity_id
_entity_poly.type
_entity_poly.pdbx_seq_one_letter_code
_entity_poly.pdbx_strand_id
1 'polypeptide(L)'
;MHQATHITYGEGKVNILLDSTSLNEVASPEFRFADYSDVVTSCFTQKELDRISEGENADLVFSFVVSDKAEDESIQSGFDAALKEYEDEYGTLNEGIYIDVTASKNFTDGYDVEFSNTREEVDIQMDIPLYLVKEDREYFFLSNYMGEYVLVEDSSPDADVLTVKTNVISDGFLVFQDREEKITDNSGGGFHIKGQYVFVLATIILVMLWFMFDHLHKKQ
;
A
#
# COMPACT_ATOMS: atom_id res chain seq x y z
N MET A 1 -0.08 9.18 19.61
CA MET A 1 0.96 10.16 19.19
C MET A 1 0.28 11.20 18.32
N HIS A 2 0.63 12.47 18.48
CA HIS A 2 0.06 13.57 17.70
C HIS A 2 1.22 14.39 17.14
N GLN A 3 1.29 14.53 15.83
CA GLN A 3 2.32 15.31 15.14
C GLN A 3 1.66 16.37 14.28
N ALA A 4 2.14 17.60 14.37
CA ALA A 4 1.65 18.72 13.57
C ALA A 4 2.80 19.36 12.80
N THR A 5 2.67 19.39 11.47
CA THR A 5 3.60 20.04 10.54
C THR A 5 2.90 21.19 9.84
N HIS A 6 3.60 22.29 9.62
CA HIS A 6 3.04 23.47 8.97
C HIS A 6 3.76 23.74 7.66
N ILE A 7 3.01 23.75 6.56
CA ILE A 7 3.52 24.05 5.22
C ILE A 7 2.94 25.38 4.75
N THR A 8 3.79 26.25 4.22
CA THR A 8 3.34 27.50 3.60
C THR A 8 3.16 27.27 2.11
N TYR A 9 2.02 27.68 1.56
CA TYR A 9 1.73 27.58 0.14
C TYR A 9 1.18 28.92 -0.35
N GLY A 10 1.99 29.67 -1.10
CA GLY A 10 1.68 31.08 -1.42
C GLY A 10 1.61 31.94 -0.15
N GLU A 11 0.49 32.64 0.04
CA GLU A 11 0.26 33.48 1.23
C GLU A 11 -0.40 32.71 2.39
N GLY A 12 -1.03 31.56 2.13
CA GLY A 12 -1.73 30.75 3.11
C GLY A 12 -0.87 29.66 3.75
N LYS A 13 -1.47 28.95 4.72
CA LYS A 13 -0.82 27.87 5.47
C LYS A 13 -1.68 26.63 5.49
N VAL A 14 -1.02 25.49 5.34
CA VAL A 14 -1.62 24.17 5.52
C VAL A 14 -1.04 23.53 6.78
N ASN A 15 -1.91 23.20 7.73
CA ASN A 15 -1.53 22.44 8.91
C ASN A 15 -1.79 20.96 8.61
N ILE A 16 -0.76 20.14 8.75
CA ILE A 16 -0.84 18.70 8.52
C ILE A 16 -0.73 18.01 9.87
N LEU A 17 -1.80 17.33 10.27
CA LEU A 17 -1.94 16.66 11.55
C LEU A 17 -1.91 15.15 11.30
N LEU A 18 -0.97 14.47 11.95
CA LEU A 18 -0.85 13.02 11.95
C LEU A 18 -1.17 12.52 13.36
N ASP A 19 -2.29 11.83 13.47
CA ASP A 19 -2.78 11.24 14.70
C ASP A 19 -2.61 9.72 14.64
N SER A 20 -1.87 9.16 15.59
CA SER A 20 -1.60 7.72 15.64
C SER A 20 -2.04 7.18 17.00
N THR A 21 -3.00 6.27 17.02
CA THR A 21 -3.58 5.69 18.23
C THR A 21 -3.46 4.18 18.18
N SER A 22 -2.97 3.57 19.26
CA SER A 22 -2.93 2.11 19.40
C SER A 22 -4.09 1.65 20.29
N LEU A 23 -4.81 0.62 19.84
CA LEU A 23 -5.84 -0.08 20.63
C LEU A 23 -5.23 -1.18 21.52
N ASN A 24 -3.94 -1.44 21.37
CA ASN A 24 -3.19 -2.45 22.10
C ASN A 24 -2.34 -1.83 23.22
N GLU A 25 -1.73 -2.68 24.07
CA GLU A 25 -0.81 -2.23 25.12
C GLU A 25 0.55 -1.72 24.58
N VAL A 26 0.78 -1.86 23.27
CA VAL A 26 2.01 -1.41 22.60
C VAL A 26 1.85 0.02 22.09
N ALA A 27 2.94 0.79 22.16
CA ALA A 27 2.97 2.14 21.62
C ALA A 27 2.66 2.12 20.11
N SER A 28 1.85 3.08 19.67
CA SER A 28 1.53 3.26 18.27
C SER A 28 2.80 3.66 17.49
N PRO A 29 3.02 3.13 16.27
CA PRO A 29 4.05 3.60 15.36
C PRO A 29 4.00 5.10 15.12
N GLU A 30 5.16 5.67 14.85
CA GLU A 30 5.28 7.01 14.30
C GLU A 30 5.05 6.96 12.78
N PHE A 31 4.21 7.87 12.28
CA PHE A 31 3.92 8.04 10.87
C PHE A 31 4.42 9.40 10.42
N ARG A 32 5.01 9.47 9.23
CA ARG A 32 5.47 10.72 8.62
C ARG A 32 5.39 10.64 7.11
N PHE A 33 5.47 11.79 6.44
CA PHE A 33 5.61 11.83 4.99
C PHE A 33 7.05 12.15 4.62
N ALA A 34 7.53 11.59 3.51
CA ALA A 34 8.87 11.91 3.02
C ALA A 34 8.96 13.37 2.54
N ASP A 35 7.93 13.86 1.82
CA ASP A 35 7.78 15.27 1.43
C ASP A 35 6.36 15.78 1.72
N TYR A 36 6.25 16.64 2.73
CA TYR A 36 4.98 17.25 3.13
C TYR A 36 4.45 18.26 2.09
N SER A 37 5.29 18.81 1.22
CA SER A 37 4.87 19.73 0.16
C SER A 37 4.13 18.96 -0.95
N ASP A 38 4.64 17.78 -1.31
CA ASP A 38 4.02 16.88 -2.28
C ASP A 38 2.66 16.41 -1.79
N VAL A 39 2.55 16.13 -0.48
CA VAL A 39 1.27 15.78 0.16
C VAL A 39 0.24 16.91 0.01
N VAL A 40 0.62 18.16 0.28
CA VAL A 40 -0.29 19.32 0.10
C VAL A 40 -0.77 19.40 -1.34
N THR A 41 0.15 19.37 -2.31
CA THR A 41 -0.22 19.51 -3.73
C THR A 41 -0.98 18.31 -4.31
N SER A 42 -0.92 17.17 -3.61
CA SER A 42 -1.61 15.93 -4.01
C SER A 42 -2.99 15.78 -3.36
N CYS A 43 -3.19 16.28 -2.13
CA CYS A 43 -4.46 16.17 -1.41
C CYS A 43 -5.47 17.28 -1.78
N PHE A 44 -4.99 18.46 -2.18
CA PHE A 44 -5.83 19.57 -2.59
C PHE A 44 -6.01 19.63 -4.11
N THR A 45 -7.22 19.99 -4.54
CA THR A 45 -7.50 20.30 -5.95
C THR A 45 -6.84 21.62 -6.34
N GLN A 46 -6.64 21.87 -7.64
CA GLN A 46 -6.04 23.14 -8.08
C GLN A 46 -6.81 24.36 -7.56
N LYS A 47 -8.15 24.32 -7.57
CA LYS A 47 -8.99 25.42 -7.07
C LYS A 47 -8.81 25.65 -5.57
N GLU A 48 -8.59 24.59 -4.80
CA GLU A 48 -8.31 24.68 -3.36
C GLU A 48 -6.91 25.24 -3.12
N LEU A 49 -5.90 24.80 -3.89
CA LEU A 49 -4.55 25.33 -3.84
C LEU A 49 -4.51 26.83 -4.19
N ASP A 50 -5.29 27.26 -5.18
CA ASP A 50 -5.39 28.68 -5.55
C ASP A 50 -5.90 29.51 -4.36
N ARG A 51 -6.95 29.04 -3.67
CA ARG A 51 -7.47 29.70 -2.45
C ARG A 51 -6.42 29.78 -1.33
N ILE A 52 -5.68 28.68 -1.10
CA ILE A 52 -4.61 28.66 -0.11
C ILE A 52 -3.53 29.67 -0.51
N SER A 53 -3.17 29.71 -1.80
CA SER A 53 -2.17 30.65 -2.30
C SER A 53 -2.56 32.12 -2.14
N GLU A 54 -3.87 32.42 -2.15
CA GLU A 54 -4.46 33.74 -1.92
C GLU A 54 -4.58 34.12 -0.43
N GLY A 55 -4.12 33.27 0.49
CA GLY A 55 -4.02 33.57 1.93
C GLY A 55 -4.96 32.78 2.83
N GLU A 56 -5.76 31.87 2.27
CA GLU A 56 -6.63 31.01 3.06
C GLU A 56 -5.85 29.88 3.75
N ASN A 57 -6.23 29.51 4.98
CA ASN A 57 -5.59 28.39 5.68
C ASN A 57 -6.45 27.13 5.58
N ALA A 58 -5.77 25.99 5.56
CA ALA A 58 -6.40 24.68 5.49
C ALA A 58 -5.76 23.71 6.50
N ASP A 59 -6.54 22.75 6.95
CA ASP A 59 -6.05 21.63 7.75
C ASP A 59 -6.16 20.33 6.93
N LEU A 60 -5.17 19.47 7.11
CA LEU A 60 -5.09 18.14 6.53
C LEU A 60 -4.83 17.16 7.68
N VAL A 61 -5.77 16.27 7.94
CA VAL A 61 -5.72 15.37 9.08
C VAL A 61 -5.65 13.94 8.58
N PHE A 62 -4.66 13.19 9.07
CA PHE A 62 -4.57 11.75 8.90
C PHE A 62 -4.62 11.09 10.27
N SER A 63 -5.55 10.16 10.44
CA SER A 63 -5.68 9.37 11.66
C SER A 63 -5.41 7.91 11.35
N PHE A 64 -4.46 7.34 12.08
CA PHE A 64 -4.00 5.97 12.02
C PHE A 64 -4.39 5.28 13.33
N VAL A 65 -5.26 4.29 13.25
CA VAL A 65 -5.66 3.46 14.40
C VAL A 65 -5.05 2.08 14.24
N VAL A 66 -4.18 1.71 15.17
CA VAL A 66 -3.40 0.47 15.11
C VAL A 66 -3.97 -0.57 16.05
N SER A 67 -4.11 -1.80 15.54
CA SER A 67 -4.57 -2.97 16.28
C SER A 67 -3.89 -4.25 15.80
N ASP A 68 -4.11 -5.36 16.48
CA ASP A 68 -3.57 -6.67 16.05
C ASP A 68 -4.32 -7.25 14.85
N LYS A 69 -5.56 -6.81 14.62
CA LYS A 69 -6.46 -7.33 13.58
C LYS A 69 -7.50 -6.30 13.19
N ALA A 70 -8.11 -6.48 12.02
CA ALA A 70 -9.27 -5.70 11.62
C ALA A 70 -10.46 -5.97 12.56
N GLU A 71 -11.28 -4.95 12.81
CA GLU A 71 -12.47 -5.07 13.66
C GLU A 71 -13.57 -5.91 12.97
N ASP A 72 -13.74 -5.75 11.66
CA ASP A 72 -14.68 -6.52 10.85
C ASP A 72 -14.07 -7.87 10.43
N GLU A 73 -14.72 -8.97 10.84
CA GLU A 73 -14.29 -10.34 10.52
C GLU A 73 -14.24 -10.63 9.01
N SER A 74 -15.08 -9.96 8.21
CA SER A 74 -15.08 -10.11 6.76
C SER A 74 -13.87 -9.44 6.12
N ILE A 75 -13.46 -8.28 6.64
CA ILE A 75 -12.25 -7.59 6.23
C ILE A 75 -11.03 -8.43 6.59
N GLN A 76 -10.97 -8.92 7.84
CA GLN A 76 -9.88 -9.81 8.29
C GLN A 76 -9.77 -11.05 7.39
N SER A 77 -10.88 -11.74 7.13
CA SER A 77 -10.89 -12.94 6.29
C SER A 77 -10.39 -12.66 4.87
N GLY A 78 -10.63 -11.45 4.34
CA GLY A 78 -10.11 -11.04 3.04
C GLY A 78 -8.60 -10.81 3.06
N PHE A 79 -8.05 -10.24 4.13
CA PHE A 79 -6.60 -10.15 4.32
C PHE A 79 -5.94 -11.53 4.43
N ASP A 80 -6.50 -12.43 5.25
CA ASP A 80 -6.00 -13.80 5.38
C ASP A 80 -5.97 -14.55 4.03
N ALA A 81 -6.96 -14.28 3.16
CA ALA A 81 -7.05 -14.88 1.83
C ALA A 81 -6.03 -14.27 0.87
N ALA A 82 -5.89 -12.95 0.87
CA ALA A 82 -4.90 -12.24 0.06
C ALA A 82 -3.47 -12.63 0.45
N LEU A 83 -3.18 -12.76 1.75
CA LEU A 83 -1.88 -13.17 2.24
C LEU A 83 -1.46 -14.52 1.65
N LYS A 84 -2.37 -15.51 1.68
CA LYS A 84 -2.15 -16.84 1.08
C LYS A 84 -1.94 -16.79 -0.44
N GLU A 85 -2.61 -15.88 -1.13
CA GLU A 85 -2.40 -15.69 -2.57
C GLU A 85 -0.98 -15.15 -2.84
N TYR A 86 -0.51 -14.21 -2.04
CA TYR A 86 0.84 -13.67 -2.16
C TYR A 86 1.93 -14.62 -1.64
N GLU A 87 1.62 -15.55 -0.74
CA GLU A 87 2.56 -16.58 -0.29
C GLU A 87 3.06 -17.47 -1.44
N ASP A 88 2.23 -17.70 -2.46
CA ASP A 88 2.63 -18.47 -3.66
C ASP A 88 3.71 -17.75 -4.49
N GLU A 89 3.76 -16.42 -4.46
CA GLU A 89 4.70 -15.60 -5.23
C GLU A 89 5.93 -15.18 -4.41
N TYR A 90 5.73 -14.80 -3.15
CA TYR A 90 6.77 -14.24 -2.30
C TYR A 90 7.37 -15.26 -1.32
N GLY A 91 6.70 -16.40 -1.08
CA GLY A 91 6.99 -17.34 0.01
C GLY A 91 6.22 -16.97 1.29
N THR A 92 6.46 -17.69 2.39
CA THR A 92 5.77 -17.43 3.67
C THR A 92 5.77 -15.93 4.04
N LEU A 93 4.57 -15.39 4.31
CA LEU A 93 4.33 -14.01 4.74
C LEU A 93 3.65 -14.01 6.10
N ASN A 94 4.10 -13.17 7.01
CA ASN A 94 3.58 -13.10 8.37
C ASN A 94 2.88 -11.77 8.62
N GLU A 95 1.75 -11.82 9.32
CA GLU A 95 1.01 -10.62 9.74
C GLU A 95 1.72 -9.91 10.90
N GLY A 96 1.85 -8.59 10.78
CA GLY A 96 2.35 -7.70 11.81
C GLY A 96 1.23 -7.00 12.55
N ILE A 97 0.94 -5.77 12.14
CA ILE A 97 -0.11 -4.92 12.74
C ILE A 97 -1.12 -4.49 11.69
N TYR A 98 -2.38 -4.38 12.11
CA TYR A 98 -3.43 -3.74 11.33
C TYR A 98 -3.44 -2.24 11.57
N ILE A 99 -3.72 -1.48 10.52
CA ILE A 99 -3.77 -0.03 10.52
C ILE A 99 -5.05 0.39 9.79
N ASP A 100 -5.98 0.98 10.53
CA ASP A 100 -7.14 1.70 10.00
C ASP A 100 -6.72 3.15 9.73
N VAL A 101 -6.96 3.62 8.51
CA VAL A 101 -6.48 4.91 8.02
C VAL A 101 -7.65 5.76 7.55
N THR A 102 -7.80 6.92 8.19
CA THR A 102 -8.75 7.94 7.77
C THR A 102 -8.00 9.23 7.43
N ALA A 103 -8.40 9.88 6.33
CA ALA A 103 -7.84 11.15 5.92
C ALA A 103 -8.95 12.16 5.60
N SER A 104 -8.79 13.37 6.09
CA SER A 104 -9.72 14.46 5.84
C SER A 104 -9.00 15.77 5.63
N LYS A 105 -9.65 16.68 4.91
CA LYS A 105 -9.19 18.04 4.72
C LYS A 105 -10.30 19.01 5.02
N ASN A 106 -9.94 20.17 5.55
CA ASN A 106 -10.88 21.26 5.73
C ASN A 106 -10.20 22.60 5.46
N PHE A 107 -11.02 23.62 5.29
CA PHE A 107 -10.63 25.01 5.38
C PHE A 107 -11.12 25.56 6.72
N THR A 108 -10.52 26.65 7.22
CA THR A 108 -10.86 27.22 8.54
C THR A 108 -12.36 27.53 8.73
N ASP A 109 -13.10 27.74 7.65
CA ASP A 109 -14.55 28.00 7.64
C ASP A 109 -15.40 26.85 7.09
N GLY A 110 -14.75 25.73 6.74
CA GLY A 110 -15.34 24.59 6.06
C GLY A 110 -15.74 23.44 6.99
N TYR A 111 -16.35 22.44 6.38
CA TYR A 111 -16.56 21.12 6.99
C TYR A 111 -15.40 20.20 6.64
N ASP A 112 -15.17 19.18 7.47
CA ASP A 112 -14.25 18.10 7.16
C ASP A 112 -14.74 17.34 5.93
N VAL A 113 -13.87 17.24 4.93
CA VAL A 113 -14.08 16.46 3.71
C VAL A 113 -13.13 15.28 3.75
N GLU A 114 -13.68 14.10 3.99
CA GLU A 114 -12.93 12.85 3.90
C GLU A 114 -12.53 12.56 2.46
N PHE A 115 -11.34 11.98 2.32
CA PHE A 115 -10.84 11.52 1.03
C PHE A 115 -9.99 10.26 1.22
N SER A 116 -10.00 9.40 0.20
CA SER A 116 -9.21 8.16 0.18
C SER A 116 -8.21 8.12 -0.98
N ASN A 117 -8.17 9.16 -1.82
CA ASN A 117 -7.28 9.22 -2.97
C ASN A 117 -6.61 10.57 -3.07
N THR A 118 -5.35 10.56 -3.50
CA THR A 118 -4.56 11.74 -3.82
C THR A 118 -4.32 11.83 -5.33
N ARG A 119 -3.99 13.02 -5.82
CA ARG A 119 -3.78 13.28 -7.26
C ARG A 119 -2.50 12.63 -7.78
N GLU A 120 -1.45 12.62 -6.95
CA GLU A 120 -0.16 11.98 -7.23
C GLU A 120 0.18 11.03 -6.08
N GLU A 121 1.07 10.08 -6.34
CA GLU A 121 1.59 9.17 -5.31
C GLU A 121 2.41 9.95 -4.29
N VAL A 122 2.19 9.64 -3.01
CA VAL A 122 2.94 10.20 -1.88
C VAL A 122 3.65 9.08 -1.14
N ASP A 123 4.81 9.39 -0.57
CA ASP A 123 5.59 8.46 0.25
C ASP A 123 5.19 8.60 1.72
N ILE A 124 4.49 7.59 2.22
CA ILE A 124 4.10 7.47 3.64
C ILE A 124 5.12 6.58 4.33
N GLN A 125 5.75 7.10 5.37
CA GLN A 125 6.72 6.39 6.19
C GLN A 125 6.09 6.02 7.52
N MET A 126 6.30 4.77 7.93
CA MET A 126 5.89 4.25 9.23
C MET A 126 7.10 3.61 9.90
N ASP A 127 7.33 3.96 11.16
CA ASP A 127 8.33 3.25 11.98
C ASP A 127 7.84 1.83 12.29
N ILE A 128 8.69 0.84 12.05
CA ILE A 128 8.37 -0.55 12.36
C ILE A 128 8.33 -0.72 13.89
N PRO A 129 7.27 -1.33 14.47
CA PRO A 129 7.24 -1.63 15.89
C PRO A 129 8.47 -2.42 16.33
N LEU A 130 9.11 -2.01 17.44
CA LEU A 130 10.40 -2.57 17.88
C LEU A 130 10.41 -4.10 18.06
N TYR A 131 9.25 -4.71 18.37
CA TYR A 131 9.13 -6.16 18.51
C TYR A 131 9.06 -6.90 17.16
N LEU A 132 8.82 -6.18 16.06
CA LEU A 132 8.85 -6.68 14.70
C LEU A 132 10.17 -6.39 13.98
N VAL A 133 11.00 -5.48 14.49
CA VAL A 133 12.34 -5.17 13.94
C VAL A 133 13.27 -6.37 14.07
N LYS A 134 13.79 -6.87 12.95
CA LYS A 134 14.74 -8.00 12.90
C LYS A 134 15.71 -7.86 11.72
N GLU A 135 16.95 -8.32 11.90
CA GLU A 135 17.92 -8.41 10.81
C GLU A 135 17.42 -9.37 9.71
N ASP A 136 17.72 -9.04 8.44
CA ASP A 136 17.32 -9.83 7.26
C ASP A 136 15.80 -10.07 7.15
N ARG A 137 14.97 -9.18 7.70
CA ARG A 137 13.51 -9.18 7.52
C ARG A 137 13.11 -8.16 6.44
N GLU A 138 12.28 -8.60 5.50
CA GLU A 138 11.67 -7.74 4.50
C GLU A 138 10.28 -7.33 4.98
N TYR A 139 9.89 -6.06 4.80
CA TYR A 139 8.59 -5.51 5.20
C TYR A 139 7.79 -5.10 3.97
N PHE A 140 6.47 -5.25 4.08
CA PHE A 140 5.51 -4.96 3.04
C PHE A 140 4.27 -4.32 3.67
N PHE A 141 3.49 -3.60 2.88
CA PHE A 141 2.17 -3.14 3.26
C PHE A 141 1.10 -3.83 2.43
N LEU A 142 0.27 -4.67 3.04
CA LEU A 142 -0.89 -5.25 2.38
C LEU A 142 -2.06 -4.29 2.55
N SER A 143 -2.36 -3.52 1.52
CA SER A 143 -3.44 -2.55 1.49
C SER A 143 -4.78 -3.20 1.12
N ASN A 144 -5.89 -2.70 1.68
CA ASN A 144 -7.24 -3.02 1.24
C ASN A 144 -7.97 -1.74 0.85
N TYR A 145 -8.23 -1.58 -0.45
CA TYR A 145 -9.05 -0.48 -0.95
C TYR A 145 -10.30 -1.02 -1.64
N MET A 146 -11.45 -0.76 -1.05
CA MET A 146 -12.76 -1.17 -1.58
C MET A 146 -12.86 -2.69 -1.90
N GLY A 147 -12.14 -3.53 -1.14
CA GLY A 147 -12.11 -4.98 -1.32
C GLY A 147 -11.05 -5.49 -2.30
N GLU A 148 -10.23 -4.59 -2.86
CA GLU A 148 -9.04 -4.95 -3.62
C GLU A 148 -7.83 -4.97 -2.69
N TYR A 149 -7.15 -6.13 -2.63
CA TYR A 149 -6.01 -6.36 -1.74
C TYR A 149 -4.70 -6.32 -2.51
N VAL A 150 -3.89 -5.30 -2.26
CA VAL A 150 -2.63 -5.07 -3.00
C VAL A 150 -1.46 -5.08 -2.02
N LEU A 151 -0.51 -5.98 -2.26
CA LEU A 151 0.77 -6.01 -1.54
C LEU A 151 1.70 -4.94 -2.14
N VAL A 152 2.11 -3.99 -1.31
CA VAL A 152 3.01 -2.89 -1.67
C VAL A 152 4.36 -3.14 -1.03
N GLU A 153 5.40 -3.23 -1.86
CA GLU A 153 6.78 -3.34 -1.41
C GLU A 153 7.29 -2.02 -0.82
N ASP A 154 8.23 -2.12 0.11
CA ASP A 154 8.94 -0.96 0.63
C ASP A 154 9.70 -0.24 -0.50
N SER A 155 9.37 1.03 -0.74
CA SER A 155 10.00 1.84 -1.79
C SER A 155 11.41 2.30 -1.41
N SER A 156 11.73 2.33 -0.10
CA SER A 156 13.02 2.74 0.44
C SER A 156 13.38 1.85 1.64
N PRO A 157 13.89 0.63 1.38
CA PRO A 157 14.09 -0.38 2.42
C PRO A 157 15.15 0.06 3.43
N ASP A 158 14.67 0.52 4.58
CA ASP A 158 15.42 0.76 5.81
C ASP A 158 14.95 -0.23 6.89
N ALA A 159 15.84 -0.63 7.80
CA ALA A 159 15.54 -1.74 8.72
C ALA A 159 14.46 -1.43 9.76
N ASP A 160 14.20 -0.16 10.02
CA ASP A 160 13.30 0.35 11.07
C ASP A 160 12.16 1.22 10.53
N VAL A 161 12.06 1.41 9.21
CA VAL A 161 11.05 2.25 8.57
C VAL A 161 10.53 1.57 7.31
N LEU A 162 9.20 1.46 7.20
CA LEU A 162 8.53 1.06 5.97
C LEU A 162 8.10 2.31 5.20
N THR A 163 8.52 2.43 3.93
CA THR A 163 8.07 3.50 3.03
C THR A 163 7.08 2.95 2.00
N VAL A 164 5.85 3.42 2.06
CA VAL A 164 4.77 3.04 1.14
C VAL A 164 4.51 4.19 0.16
N LYS A 165 4.81 3.96 -1.11
CA LYS A 165 4.50 4.90 -2.19
C LYS A 165 3.12 4.60 -2.75
N THR A 166 2.15 5.47 -2.49
CA THR A 166 0.75 5.23 -2.88
C THR A 166 0.00 6.52 -3.17
N ASN A 167 -0.98 6.45 -4.07
CA ASN A 167 -1.98 7.51 -4.26
C ASN A 167 -3.33 7.17 -3.62
N VAL A 168 -3.41 6.04 -2.92
CA VAL A 168 -4.60 5.54 -2.22
C VAL A 168 -4.30 5.50 -0.74
N ILE A 169 -5.14 6.19 0.04
CA ILE A 169 -5.14 6.14 1.50
C ILE A 169 -6.15 5.10 1.91
N SER A 170 -5.65 3.98 2.42
CA SER A 170 -6.47 2.83 2.75
C SER A 170 -5.94 2.11 3.98
N ASP A 171 -6.82 1.34 4.59
CA ASP A 171 -6.48 0.42 5.65
C ASP A 171 -5.55 -0.68 5.13
N GLY A 172 -4.82 -1.31 6.04
CA GLY A 172 -3.92 -2.38 5.66
C GLY A 172 -3.18 -3.03 6.81
N PHE A 173 -2.40 -4.02 6.44
CA PHE A 173 -1.49 -4.71 7.33
C PHE A 173 -0.04 -4.37 7.02
N LEU A 174 0.74 -4.12 8.08
CA LEU A 174 2.16 -4.36 8.03
C LEU A 174 2.37 -5.88 7.93
N VAL A 175 3.00 -6.31 6.85
CA VAL A 175 3.34 -7.72 6.60
C VAL A 175 4.86 -7.83 6.56
N PHE A 176 5.40 -8.97 6.98
CA PHE A 176 6.84 -9.20 6.94
C PHE A 176 7.20 -10.61 6.53
N GLN A 177 8.39 -10.76 5.98
CA GLN A 177 8.98 -12.04 5.61
C GLN A 177 10.37 -12.18 6.22
N ASP A 178 10.63 -13.33 6.85
CA ASP A 178 11.97 -13.70 7.29
C ASP A 178 12.73 -14.38 6.15
N ARG A 179 13.99 -13.96 5.93
CA ARG A 179 14.86 -14.55 4.87
C ARG A 179 15.04 -16.06 4.97
N GLU A 180 14.95 -16.63 6.17
CA GLU A 180 15.05 -18.09 6.39
C GLU A 180 13.89 -18.86 5.72
N GLU A 181 12.70 -18.24 5.63
CA GLU A 181 11.48 -18.85 5.07
C GLU A 181 11.46 -18.78 3.54
N LYS A 182 12.07 -17.73 2.96
CA LYS A 182 12.27 -17.57 1.51
C LYS A 182 13.06 -18.72 0.86
N ILE A 183 13.92 -19.39 1.65
CA ILE A 183 14.77 -20.50 1.17
C ILE A 183 14.03 -21.84 1.20
N THR A 184 13.05 -22.02 2.10
CA THR A 184 12.35 -23.30 2.27
C THR A 184 11.23 -23.51 1.25
N ASP A 185 10.48 -22.46 0.87
CA ASP A 185 9.30 -22.60 -0.01
C ASP A 185 9.64 -22.74 -1.50
N ASN A 186 10.83 -22.30 -1.93
CA ASN A 186 11.25 -22.39 -3.34
C ASN A 186 11.63 -23.82 -3.80
N SER A 187 11.40 -24.83 -2.93
CA SER A 187 11.59 -26.25 -3.25
C SER A 187 10.35 -26.92 -3.88
N GLY A 188 9.23 -26.19 -3.98
CA GLY A 188 7.95 -26.67 -4.53
C GLY A 188 7.56 -26.12 -5.92
N GLY A 189 8.48 -25.51 -6.67
CA GLY A 189 8.22 -24.77 -7.91
C GLY A 189 7.44 -25.55 -8.99
N GLY A 190 6.11 -25.51 -8.90
CA GLY A 190 5.22 -25.73 -10.03
C GLY A 190 5.32 -24.53 -10.97
N PHE A 191 5.69 -24.77 -12.22
CA PHE A 191 5.73 -23.74 -13.26
C PHE A 191 4.33 -23.08 -13.39
N HIS A 192 4.14 -21.93 -12.76
CA HIS A 192 2.91 -21.14 -12.91
C HIS A 192 3.08 -20.17 -14.08
N ILE A 193 2.47 -20.51 -15.22
CA ILE A 193 2.47 -19.66 -16.41
C ILE A 193 1.29 -18.69 -16.27
N LYS A 194 1.54 -17.37 -16.14
CA LYS A 194 0.45 -16.35 -16.09
C LYS A 194 -0.56 -16.61 -17.21
N GLY A 195 -1.86 -16.54 -16.93
CA GLY A 195 -2.92 -16.94 -17.88
C GLY A 195 -2.80 -16.32 -19.28
N GLN A 196 -2.25 -15.09 -19.38
CA GLN A 196 -1.95 -14.43 -20.65
C GLN A 196 -0.98 -15.21 -21.55
N TYR A 197 0.00 -15.93 -20.99
CA TYR A 197 0.97 -16.72 -21.75
C TYR A 197 0.46 -18.11 -22.11
N VAL A 198 -0.54 -18.65 -21.40
CA VAL A 198 -1.19 -19.93 -21.76
C VAL A 198 -1.89 -19.81 -23.12
N PHE A 199 -2.60 -18.70 -23.35
CA PHE A 199 -3.22 -18.43 -24.65
C PHE A 199 -2.19 -18.28 -25.77
N VAL A 200 -1.07 -17.62 -25.53
CA VAL A 200 0.02 -17.49 -26.51
C VAL A 200 0.60 -18.86 -26.87
N LEU A 201 0.91 -19.69 -25.87
CA LEU A 201 1.42 -21.05 -26.07
C LEU A 201 0.43 -21.95 -26.82
N ALA A 202 -0.85 -21.91 -26.45
CA ALA A 202 -1.90 -22.65 -27.14
C ALA A 202 -2.02 -22.23 -28.62
N THR A 203 -1.89 -20.94 -28.91
CA THR A 203 -1.94 -20.41 -30.28
C THR A 203 -0.74 -20.88 -31.09
N ILE A 204 0.46 -20.87 -30.52
CA ILE A 204 1.68 -21.38 -31.17
C ILE A 204 1.55 -22.88 -31.51
N ILE A 205 1.02 -23.68 -30.58
CA ILE A 205 0.79 -25.11 -30.80
C ILE A 205 -0.22 -25.35 -31.93
N LEU A 206 -1.30 -24.58 -31.97
CA LEU A 206 -2.31 -24.66 -33.02
C LEU A 206 -1.74 -24.31 -34.41
N VAL A 207 -0.90 -23.28 -34.49
CA VAL A 207 -0.22 -22.89 -35.73
C VAL A 207 0.78 -23.97 -36.18
N MET A 208 1.54 -24.56 -35.26
CA MET A 208 2.43 -25.68 -35.59
C MET A 208 1.65 -26.90 -36.10
N LEU A 209 0.55 -27.27 -35.44
CA LEU A 209 -0.30 -28.38 -35.86
C LEU A 209 -0.89 -28.14 -37.25
N TRP A 210 -1.37 -26.92 -37.54
CA TRP A 210 -1.87 -26.55 -38.85
C TRP A 210 -0.78 -26.63 -39.93
N PHE A 211 0.42 -26.13 -39.64
CA PHE A 211 1.55 -26.18 -40.57
C PHE A 211 2.00 -27.62 -40.86
N MET A 212 2.00 -28.47 -39.84
CA MET A 212 2.34 -29.89 -39.99
C MET A 212 1.28 -30.62 -40.83
N PHE A 213 0.00 -30.29 -40.64
CA PHE A 213 -1.11 -30.85 -41.42
C PHE A 213 -1.08 -30.40 -42.89
N ASP A 214 -0.77 -29.13 -43.17
CA ASP A 214 -0.59 -28.61 -44.54
C ASP A 214 0.62 -29.25 -45.24
N HIS A 215 1.71 -29.49 -44.50
CA HIS A 215 2.88 -30.18 -45.05
C HIS A 215 2.61 -31.66 -45.37
N LEU A 216 1.75 -32.33 -44.60
CA LEU A 216 1.32 -33.71 -44.86
C LEU A 216 0.38 -33.81 -46.07
N HIS A 217 -0.50 -32.84 -46.28
CA HIS A 217 -1.42 -32.84 -47.43
C HIS A 217 -0.78 -32.43 -48.77
N LYS A 218 0.36 -31.72 -48.77
CA LYS A 218 1.12 -31.42 -49.99
C LYS A 218 1.94 -32.59 -50.55
N LYS A 219 1.94 -33.75 -49.89
CA LYS A 219 2.68 -34.95 -50.32
C LYS A 219 1.79 -36.07 -50.89
N GLN A 220 0.52 -35.80 -51.19
CA GLN A 220 -0.33 -36.63 -52.05
C GLN A 220 -0.55 -35.94 -53.40
#